data_AF-V6IXK0-F1
#
_entry.id   AF-V6IXK0-F1
#
_cell.length_a   1.000
_cell.length_b   1.000
_cell.length_c   1.000
_cell.angle_alpha   90.00
_cell.angle_beta   90.00
_cell.angle_gamma   90.00
#
_symmetry.space_group_name_H-M   'P 1'
#
loop_
_entity.id
_entity.type
_entity.pdbx_description
1 polymer ?
#
loop_
_entity_poly.entity_id
_entity_poly.type
_entity_poly.pdbx_seq_one_letter_code
_entity_poly.pdbx_strand_id
1 'polypeptide(L)' 'MNRRELIVDAVNKLTEEHGYAPSVRELADAVNLKSTSTVQGHLERLKRDGRVDFEEGCPRTVRIVS' A
#
# COMPACT_ATOMS: atom_id res chain seq x y z
N MET A 1 -15.60 -4.82 5.95
CA MET A 1 -14.22 -4.29 5.95
C MET A 1 -13.75 -4.11 4.53
N ASN A 2 -13.37 -2.89 4.13
CA ASN A 2 -12.89 -2.62 2.78
C ASN A 2 -11.41 -3.02 2.64
N ARG A 3 -11.06 -3.75 1.59
CA ARG A 3 -9.67 -4.11 1.27
C ARG A 3 -8.75 -2.89 1.14
N ARG A 4 -9.30 -1.78 0.65
CA ARG A 4 -8.61 -0.49 0.52
C ARG A 4 -8.16 0.07 1.86
N GLU A 5 -8.99 -0.01 2.89
CA GLU A 5 -8.65 0.47 4.23
C GLU A 5 -7.57 -0.40 4.86
N LEU A 6 -7.65 -1.73 4.69
CA LEU A 6 -6.61 -2.65 5.16
C LEU A 6 -5.23 -2.33 4.54
N ILE A 7 -5.19 -1.95 3.27
CA ILE A 7 -3.93 -1.57 2.61
C ILE A 7 -3.38 -0.27 3.20
N VAL A 8 -4.24 0.74 3.41
CA VAL A 8 -3.80 2.01 4.03
C VAL A 8 -3.30 1.78 5.46
N ASP A 9 -4.02 0.99 6.25
CA ASP A 9 -3.62 0.62 7.60
C ASP A 9 -2.29 -0.14 7.62
N ALA A 10 -2.12 -1.12 6.73
CA ALA A 10 -0.87 -1.84 6.55
C ALA A 10 0.28 -0.92 6.13
N VAL A 11 0.04 0.07 5.25
CA VAL A 11 1.05 1.07 4.89
C VAL A 11 1.50 1.84 6.12
N ASN A 12 0.56 2.35 6.90
CA ASN A 12 0.87 3.14 8.10
C ASN A 12 1.63 2.30 9.13
N LYS A 13 1.10 1.11 9.44
CA LYS A 13 1.69 0.19 10.41
C LYS A 13 3.11 -0.23 10.03
N LEU A 14 3.35 -0.60 8.78
CA LEU A 14 4.69 -0.96 8.31
C LEU A 14 5.64 0.23 8.32
N THR A 15 5.14 1.43 8.00
CA THR A 15 5.93 2.66 8.07
C THR A 15 6.31 3.00 9.51
N GLU A 16 5.40 2.85 10.47
CA GLU A 16 5.65 3.05 11.89
C GLU A 16 6.59 1.98 12.48
N GLU A 17 6.42 0.71 12.09
CA GLU A 17 7.20 -0.41 12.63
C GLU A 17 8.63 -0.43 12.09
N HIS A 18 8.80 -0.17 10.78
CA HIS A 18 10.10 -0.27 10.12
C HIS A 18 10.81 1.07 9.90
N GLY A 19 10.09 2.19 9.97
CA GLY A 19 10.63 3.53 9.69
C GLY A 19 10.88 3.82 8.21
N TYR A 20 10.34 3.02 7.30
CA TYR A 20 10.43 3.23 5.85
C TYR A 20 9.13 2.88 5.13
N ALA A 21 8.93 3.50 3.96
CA ALA A 21 7.78 3.23 3.12
C ALA A 21 7.77 1.75 2.66
N PRO A 22 6.66 1.01 2.86
CA PRO A 22 6.61 -0.40 2.50
C PRO A 22 6.55 -0.61 0.99
N SER A 23 6.96 -1.80 0.57
CA SER A 23 6.82 -2.27 -0.79
C SER A 23 5.47 -2.93 -1.05
N VAL A 24 5.05 -3.01 -2.32
CA VAL A 24 3.82 -3.73 -2.72
C VAL A 24 3.82 -5.19 -2.26
N ARG A 25 5.00 -5.83 -2.20
CA ARG A 25 5.14 -7.20 -1.70
C ARG A 25 4.87 -7.29 -0.20
N GLU A 26 5.43 -6.39 0.60
CA GLU A 26 5.19 -6.34 2.05
C GLU A 26 3.72 -6.03 2.35
N LEU A 27 3.10 -5.14 1.57
CA LEU A 27 1.68 -4.86 1.68
C LEU A 27 0.84 -6.11 1.37
N ALA A 28 1.18 -6.83 0.30
CA ALA A 28 0.50 -8.08 -0.04
C ALA A 28 0.61 -9.13 1.07
N ASP A 29 1.78 -9.24 1.70
CA ASP A 29 2.02 -10.14 2.83
C ASP A 29 1.21 -9.72 4.07
N ALA A 30 1.26 -8.43 4.42
CA ALA A 30 0.56 -7.85 5.56
C ALA A 30 -0.97 -7.99 5.45
N VAL A 31 -1.54 -7.88 4.25
CA VAL A 31 -2.98 -8.10 4.02
C VAL A 31 -3.32 -9.53 3.57
N ASN A 32 -2.35 -10.44 3.61
CA ASN A 32 -2.47 -11.86 3.24
C ASN A 32 -3.10 -12.09 1.85
N LEU A 33 -2.70 -11.28 0.87
CA LEU A 33 -3.12 -11.38 -0.52
C LEU A 33 -2.10 -12.16 -1.35
N LYS A 34 -2.56 -13.21 -2.04
CA LYS A 34 -1.71 -14.05 -2.91
C LYS A 34 -1.21 -13.34 -4.17
N SER A 35 -1.79 -12.21 -4.55
CA SER A 35 -1.50 -11.54 -5.82
C SER A 35 -1.14 -10.08 -5.59
N THR A 36 0.13 -9.74 -5.85
CA THR A 36 0.63 -8.36 -5.82
C THR A 36 -0.11 -7.45 -6.81
N SER A 37 -0.59 -7.99 -7.93
CA SER A 37 -1.41 -7.28 -8.91
C SER A 37 -2.74 -6.77 -8.33
N THR A 38 -3.33 -7.51 -7.39
CA THR A 38 -4.56 -7.08 -6.70
C THR A 38 -4.27 -5.88 -5.80
N VAL A 39 -3.13 -5.89 -5.09
CA VAL A 39 -2.68 -4.75 -4.27
C VAL A 39 -2.40 -3.54 -5.15
N GLN A 40 -1.72 -3.72 -6.29
CA GLN A 40 -1.48 -2.63 -7.24
C GLN A 40 -2.78 -1.99 -7.71
N GLY A 41 -3.77 -2.78 -8.16
CA GLY A 41 -5.05 -2.22 -8.60
C GLY A 41 -5.82 -1.50 -7.48
N HIS A 42 -5.64 -1.90 -6.23
CA HIS A 42 -6.18 -1.16 -5.08
C HIS A 42 -5.42 0.13 -4.80
N LEU A 43 -4.09 0.11 -4.89
CA LEU A 43 -3.23 1.29 -4.74
C LEU A 43 -3.51 2.33 -5.83
N GLU A 44 -3.65 1.92 -7.09
CA GLU A 44 -4.01 2.81 -8.20
C GLU A 44 -5.35 3.52 -7.95
N ARG A 45 -6.34 2.78 -7.44
CA ARG A 45 -7.64 3.37 -7.06
C ARG A 45 -7.48 4.35 -5.92
N LEU A 46 -6.70 4.02 -4.88
CA LEU A 46 -6.44 4.91 -3.75
C LEU A 46 -5.64 6.16 -4.16
N LYS A 47 -4.74 6.03 -5.14
CA LYS A 47 -4.00 7.14 -5.75
C LYS A 47 -4.90 8.06 -6.53
N ARG A 48 -5.82 7.50 -7.30
CA ARG A 48 -6.88 8.26 -7.98
C ARG A 48 -7.80 8.98 -7.00
N ASP A 49 -8.04 8.37 -5.83
CA ASP A 49 -8.84 8.95 -4.74
C ASP A 49 -8.06 10.03 -3.94
N GLY A 50 -6.76 10.23 -4.22
CA GLY A 50 -5.91 11.18 -3.50
C GLY A 50 -5.49 10.74 -2.09
N ARG A 51 -5.67 9.45 -1.76
CA ARG A 51 -5.40 8.92 -0.41
C ARG A 51 -3.97 8.43 -0.23
N VAL A 52 -3.38 7.86 -1.26
CA VAL A 52 -2.00 7.34 -1.26
C VAL A 52 -1.29 7.79 -2.52
N ASP A 53 0.03 7.89 -2.47
CA ASP A 53 0.86 8.13 -3.64
C ASP A 53 1.99 7.12 -3.66
N PHE A 54 2.32 6.64 -4.86
CA PHE A 54 3.39 5.68 -5.08
C PHE A 54 3.87 5.80 -6.52
N GLU A 55 5.11 5.38 -6.73
CA GLU A 55 5.74 5.39 -8.04
C GLU A 55 5.76 3.96 -8.61
N GLU A 56 5.18 3.80 -9.79
CA GLU A 56 5.09 2.51 -10.45
C GLU A 56 6.49 2.04 -10.87
N GLY A 57 6.83 0.79 -10.54
CA GLY A 57 8.15 0.23 -10.82
C GLY A 57 9.21 0.52 -9.76
N CYS A 58 8.95 1.46 -8.83
CA CYS A 58 9.87 1.78 -7.74
C CYS A 58 9.36 1.22 -6.40
N PRO A 59 10.05 0.24 -5.78
CA PRO A 59 9.69 -0.24 -4.46
C PRO A 59 9.93 0.85 -3.41
N ARG A 60 9.18 0.82 -2.29
CA ARG A 60 9.33 1.74 -1.15
C ARG A 60 9.04 3.21 -1.46
N THR A 61 8.09 3.45 -2.34
CA THR A 61 7.60 4.80 -2.67
C THR A 61 6.18 5.05 -2.16
N VAL A 62 5.55 4.03 -1.58
CA VAL A 62 4.17 4.10 -1.10
C VAL A 62 4.12 5.01 0.12
N ARG A 63 3.40 6.12 -0.02
CA ARG A 63 3.16 7.11 1.03
C ARG A 63 1.67 7.41 1.13
N ILE A 64 1.24 7.73 2.34
CA ILE A 64 -0.10 8.25 2.58
C ILE A 64 -0.05 9.76 2.35
N VAL A 65 -1.02 10.29 1.59
CA VAL A 65 -1.12 11.73 1.27
C VAL A 65 -2.35 12.37 1.94
N SER A 66 -3.24 11.53 2.46
CA SER A 66 -4.48 11.93 3.12
C SER A 66 -4.28 12.54 4.50
#